data_AF-A0A2G5B7Y0-F1
#
_entry.id   AF-A0A2G5B7Y0-F1
#
_cell.length_a   1.000
_cell.length_b   1.000
_cell.length_c   1.000
_cell.angle_alpha   90.00
_cell.angle_beta   90.00
_cell.angle_gamma   90.00
#
_symmetry.space_group_name_H-M   'P 1'
#
loop_
_entity.id
_entity.type
_entity.pdbx_description
1 polymer ?
#
loop_
_entity_poly.entity_id
_entity_poly.type
_entity_poly.pdbx_seq_one_letter_code
_entity_poly.pdbx_strand_id
1 'polypeptide(L)'
;LLGPPHAISNIRPVKFYIPPDETLTEKRYREMREEAVQQDHEFWLDNNTRFEQGKLSFEQQVAEKKGQCTMDDLSVYFHQYQVDSYTRHLEYNRYVWKRSLRMIWPGIRAWLVEVGK
;
A
#
# COMPACT_ATOMS: atom_id res chain seq x y z
N LEU A 1 -0.73 -10.27 15.08
CA LEU A 1 -0.63 -11.40 14.12
C LEU A 1 -0.43 -10.84 12.72
N LEU A 2 0.55 -11.34 11.98
CA LEU A 2 0.79 -10.98 10.58
C LEU A 2 0.29 -12.11 9.68
N GLY A 3 -0.57 -11.80 8.71
CA GLY A 3 -1.03 -12.77 7.73
C GLY A 3 -0.04 -12.98 6.57
N PRO A 4 -0.35 -13.92 5.66
CA PRO A 4 0.33 -14.03 4.37
C PRO A 4 0.13 -12.75 3.55
N PRO A 5 1.04 -12.43 2.61
CA PRO A 5 0.86 -11.29 1.72
C PRO A 5 -0.41 -11.47 0.88
N HIS A 6 -1.15 -10.38 0.67
CA HIS A 6 -2.30 -10.40 -0.22
C HIS A 6 -1.85 -10.64 -1.68
N ALA A 7 -2.56 -11.49 -2.42
CA ALA A 7 -2.12 -12.00 -3.73
C ALA A 7 -1.88 -10.90 -4.80
N ILE A 8 -2.57 -9.77 -4.70
CA ILE A 8 -2.47 -8.67 -5.68
C ILE A 8 -1.64 -7.51 -5.11
N SER A 9 -2.11 -6.88 -4.02
CA SER A 9 -1.42 -5.74 -3.40
C SER A 9 -0.12 -6.06 -2.68
N ASN A 10 0.18 -7.34 -2.38
CA ASN A 10 1.33 -7.79 -1.57
C ASN A 10 1.38 -7.26 -0.11
N ILE A 11 0.42 -6.41 0.29
CA ILE A 11 0.31 -5.93 1.67
C ILE A 11 -0.11 -7.08 2.58
N ARG A 12 0.56 -7.21 3.72
CA ARG A 12 0.23 -8.21 4.74
C ARG A 12 -0.87 -7.67 5.65
N PRO A 13 -1.99 -8.37 5.86
CA PRO A 13 -2.97 -7.97 6.83
C PRO A 13 -2.38 -8.09 8.24
N VAL A 14 -2.62 -7.06 9.06
CA VAL A 14 -2.12 -6.98 10.43
C VAL A 14 -3.30 -6.98 11.38
N LYS A 15 -3.34 -7.97 12.28
CA LYS A 15 -4.22 -7.92 13.45
C LYS A 15 -3.41 -7.42 14.63
N PHE A 16 -3.68 -6.19 15.06
CA PHE A 16 -3.06 -5.60 16.23
C PHE A 16 -3.58 -6.26 17.51
N TYR A 17 -2.73 -6.33 18.53
CA TYR A 17 -3.13 -6.80 19.84
C TYR A 17 -4.05 -5.77 20.51
N ILE A 18 -5.05 -6.26 21.24
CA ILE A 18 -5.99 -5.45 22.02
C ILE A 18 -5.84 -5.87 23.48
N PRO A 19 -5.25 -5.03 24.35
CA PRO A 19 -5.16 -5.30 25.78
C PRO A 19 -6.56 -5.39 26.42
N PRO A 20 -6.76 -6.23 27.46
CA PRO A 20 -8.04 -6.27 28.19
C PRO A 20 -8.45 -4.94 28.82
N ASP A 21 -7.47 -4.10 29.17
CA ASP A 21 -7.58 -2.79 29.78
C ASP A 21 -7.24 -1.66 28.80
N GLU A 22 -7.52 -1.86 27.50
CA GLU A 22 -7.25 -0.87 26.44
C GLU A 22 -7.93 0.47 26.76
N THR A 23 -7.13 1.50 26.92
CA THR A 23 -7.59 2.87 27.11
C THR A 23 -8.05 3.47 25.79
N LEU A 24 -8.83 4.56 25.87
CA LEU A 24 -9.27 5.29 24.67
C LEU A 24 -8.09 5.82 23.83
N THR A 25 -6.96 6.14 24.45
CA THR A 25 -5.77 6.63 23.74
C THR A 25 -5.09 5.51 22.96
N GLU A 26 -4.88 4.35 23.58
CA GLU A 26 -4.32 3.16 22.93
C GLU A 26 -5.22 2.69 21.78
N LYS A 27 -6.54 2.61 22.03
CA LYS A 27 -7.54 2.25 21.03
C LYS A 27 -7.47 3.15 19.80
N ARG A 28 -7.49 4.47 20.00
CA ARG A 28 -7.41 5.44 18.89
C ARG A 28 -6.14 5.25 18.07
N TYR A 29 -5.00 5.07 18.73
CA TYR A 29 -3.75 4.86 17.99
C TYR A 29 -3.72 3.51 17.25
N ARG A 30 -4.28 2.45 17.84
CA ARG A 30 -4.46 1.17 17.15
C ARG A 30 -5.34 1.30 15.91
N GLU A 31 -6.49 1.95 16.02
CA GLU A 31 -7.40 2.21 14.90
C GLU A 31 -6.73 3.02 13.78
N MET A 32 -5.92 4.03 14.11
CA MET A 32 -5.12 4.76 13.11
C MET A 32 -4.12 3.87 12.36
N ARG A 33 -3.52 2.88 13.05
CA ARG A 33 -2.61 1.91 12.40
C ARG A 33 -3.37 0.92 11.52
N GLU A 34 -4.56 0.49 11.95
CA GLU A 34 -5.44 -0.37 11.16
C GLU A 34 -5.89 0.33 9.88
N GLU A 35 -6.35 1.58 9.99
CA GLU A 35 -6.73 2.42 8.85
C GLU A 35 -5.55 2.63 7.88
N ALA A 36 -4.35 2.88 8.42
CA ALA A 36 -3.16 3.05 7.61
C ALA A 36 -2.85 1.80 6.75
N VAL A 37 -2.90 0.61 7.35
CA VAL A 37 -2.70 -0.67 6.64
C VAL A 37 -3.79 -0.87 5.59
N GLN A 38 -5.05 -0.54 5.89
CA GLN A 38 -6.16 -0.68 4.96
C GLN A 38 -6.00 0.22 3.72
N GLN A 39 -5.64 1.48 3.91
CA GLN A 39 -5.44 2.42 2.80
C GLN A 39 -4.24 2.05 1.93
N ASP A 40 -3.16 1.57 2.56
CA ASP A 40 -2.00 1.07 1.81
C ASP A 40 -2.40 -0.15 0.99
N HIS A 41 -3.19 -1.07 1.57
CA HIS A 41 -3.74 -2.21 0.85
C HIS A 41 -4.60 -1.79 -0.36
N GLU A 42 -5.53 -0.86 -0.18
CA GLU A 42 -6.43 -0.37 -1.24
C GLU A 42 -5.65 0.28 -2.39
N PHE A 43 -4.68 1.15 -2.07
CA PHE A 43 -3.85 1.79 -3.07
C PHE A 43 -3.07 0.76 -3.90
N TRP A 44 -2.38 -0.17 -3.24
CA TRP A 44 -1.58 -1.17 -3.94
C TRP A 44 -2.43 -2.22 -4.66
N LEU A 45 -3.65 -2.48 -4.19
CA LEU A 45 -4.61 -3.34 -4.88
C LEU A 45 -5.02 -2.73 -6.22
N ASP A 46 -5.45 -1.47 -6.22
CA ASP A 46 -5.81 -0.74 -7.44
C ASP A 46 -4.61 -0.57 -8.37
N ASN A 47 -3.46 -0.15 -7.84
CA ASN A 47 -2.24 0.04 -8.62
C ASN A 47 -1.81 -1.26 -9.34
N ASN A 48 -1.73 -2.37 -8.61
CA ASN A 48 -1.23 -3.61 -9.19
C ASN A 48 -2.25 -4.23 -10.15
N THR A 49 -3.55 -4.05 -9.89
CA THR A 49 -4.60 -4.48 -10.83
C THR A 49 -4.48 -3.73 -12.16
N ARG A 50 -4.32 -2.41 -12.14
CA ARG A 50 -4.15 -1.59 -13.35
C ARG A 50 -2.87 -1.94 -14.10
N PHE A 51 -1.79 -2.20 -13.37
CA PHE A 51 -0.51 -2.59 -13.94
C PHE A 51 -0.61 -3.93 -14.69
N GLU A 52 -1.16 -4.97 -14.06
CA GLU A 52 -1.28 -6.28 -14.71
C GLU A 52 -2.24 -6.22 -15.92
N GLN A 53 -3.34 -5.48 -15.83
CA GLN A 53 -4.25 -5.28 -16.96
C GLN A 53 -3.58 -4.56 -18.15
N GLY A 54 -2.85 -3.48 -17.87
CA GLY A 54 -2.14 -2.75 -18.92
C GLY A 54 -0.99 -3.56 -19.51
N LYS A 55 -0.28 -4.33 -18.68
CA LYS A 55 0.79 -5.22 -19.12
C LYS A 55 0.27 -6.30 -20.07
N LEU A 56 -0.81 -6.99 -19.70
CA LEU A 56 -1.46 -7.98 -20.55
C LEU A 56 -1.90 -7.38 -21.89
N SER A 57 -2.48 -6.19 -21.86
CA SER A 57 -2.90 -5.47 -23.08
C SER A 57 -1.72 -5.10 -23.97
N PHE A 58 -0.60 -4.69 -23.38
CA PHE A 58 0.63 -4.37 -24.10
C PHE A 58 1.28 -5.61 -24.72
N GLU A 59 1.37 -6.71 -23.95
CA GLU A 59 1.91 -7.99 -24.43
C GLU A 59 1.13 -8.49 -25.66
N GLN A 60 -0.21 -8.43 -25.62
CA GLN A 60 -1.07 -8.79 -26.76
C GLN A 60 -0.79 -7.93 -27.99
N GLN A 61 -0.74 -6.60 -27.84
CA GLN A 61 -0.47 -5.68 -28.94
C GLN A 61 0.91 -5.90 -29.57
N VAL A 62 1.93 -6.21 -28.77
CA VAL A 62 3.28 -6.50 -29.28
C VAL A 62 3.30 -7.86 -29.98
N ALA A 63 2.66 -8.88 -29.40
CA ALA A 63 2.57 -10.21 -30.00
C ALA A 63 1.83 -10.19 -31.35
N GLU A 64 0.77 -9.40 -31.48
CA GLU A 64 0.06 -9.22 -32.76
C GLU A 64 0.94 -8.61 -33.85
N LYS A 65 1.88 -7.72 -33.50
CA LYS A 65 2.75 -7.01 -34.45
C LYS A 65 4.05 -7.75 -34.75
N LYS A 66 4.63 -8.41 -33.75
CA LYS A 66 5.99 -9.01 -33.79
C LYS A 66 6.00 -10.52 -33.59
N GLY A 67 4.86 -11.14 -33.29
CA GLY A 67 4.72 -12.56 -32.97
C GLY A 67 4.99 -12.90 -31.50
N GLN A 68 5.91 -12.20 -30.83
CA GLN A 68 6.22 -12.41 -29.41
C GLN A 68 6.59 -11.10 -28.72
N CYS A 69 6.18 -10.95 -27.46
CA CYS A 69 6.63 -9.86 -26.60
C CYS A 69 7.92 -10.25 -25.89
N THR A 70 8.98 -9.46 -26.06
CA THR A 70 10.27 -9.67 -25.38
C THR A 70 10.34 -8.85 -24.08
N MET A 71 11.33 -9.15 -23.24
CA MET A 71 11.60 -8.34 -22.04
C MET A 71 11.97 -6.90 -22.37
N ASP A 72 12.65 -6.66 -23.50
CA ASP A 72 12.98 -5.31 -23.96
C ASP A 72 11.73 -4.54 -24.35
N ASP A 73 10.76 -5.19 -24.99
CA ASP A 73 9.46 -4.58 -25.27
C ASP A 73 8.72 -4.26 -23.96
N LEU A 74 8.66 -5.19 -23.02
CA LEU A 74 8.03 -4.99 -21.71
C LEU A 74 8.67 -3.85 -20.91
N SER A 75 9.98 -3.63 -21.07
CA SER A 75 10.67 -2.52 -20.41
C SER A 75 10.09 -1.16 -20.79
N VAL A 76 9.64 -1.02 -22.04
CA VAL A 76 8.96 0.19 -22.54
C VAL A 76 7.65 0.40 -21.79
N TYR A 77 6.85 -0.66 -21.63
CA TYR A 77 5.62 -0.59 -20.85
C TYR A 77 5.89 -0.24 -19.38
N PHE A 78 6.88 -0.86 -18.74
CA PHE A 78 7.22 -0.55 -17.36
C PHE A 78 7.61 0.90 -17.15
N HIS A 79 8.40 1.47 -18.06
CA HIS A 79 8.74 2.89 -18.02
C HIS A 79 7.51 3.77 -18.25
N GLN A 80 6.69 3.45 -19.26
CA GLN A 80 5.48 4.22 -19.57
C GLN A 80 4.50 4.23 -18.39
N TYR A 81 4.25 3.08 -17.76
CA TYR A 81 3.36 3.00 -16.60
C TYR A 81 3.88 3.85 -15.44
N GLN A 82 5.20 3.87 -15.19
CA GLN A 82 5.79 4.72 -14.15
C GLN A 82 5.58 6.21 -14.44
N VAL A 83 5.74 6.63 -15.68
CA VAL A 83 5.50 8.02 -16.11
C VAL A 83 4.02 8.38 -15.94
N ASP A 84 3.11 7.53 -16.44
CA ASP A 84 1.67 7.80 -16.42
C ASP A 84 1.08 7.79 -15.00
N SER A 85 1.61 6.93 -14.14
CA SER A 85 1.19 6.82 -12.74
C SER A 85 1.90 7.79 -11.78
N TYR A 86 2.84 8.60 -12.29
CA TYR A 86 3.69 9.46 -11.47
C TYR A 86 2.89 10.35 -10.50
N THR A 87 1.91 11.09 -11.01
CA THR A 87 1.09 12.00 -10.19
C THR A 87 0.35 11.25 -9.09
N ARG A 88 -0.22 10.08 -9.41
CA ARG A 88 -0.95 9.24 -8.45
C ARG A 88 0.00 8.73 -7.35
N HIS A 89 1.21 8.29 -7.69
CA HIS A 89 2.20 7.89 -6.69
C HIS A 89 2.69 9.07 -5.86
N LEU A 90 2.84 10.26 -6.44
CA LEU A 90 3.21 11.46 -5.70
C LEU A 90 2.14 11.83 -4.67
N GLU A 91 0.86 11.79 -5.06
CA GLU A 91 -0.27 12.03 -4.16
C GLU A 91 -0.34 10.99 -3.04
N TYR A 92 -0.18 9.70 -3.37
CA TYR A 92 -0.09 8.63 -2.38
C TYR A 92 1.07 8.84 -1.41
N ASN A 93 2.28 9.12 -1.90
CA ASN A 93 3.44 9.37 -1.04
C ASN A 93 3.19 10.58 -0.14
N ARG A 94 2.62 11.66 -0.67
CA ARG A 94 2.26 12.83 0.12
C ARG A 94 1.23 12.50 1.20
N TYR A 95 0.26 11.65 0.88
CA TYR A 95 -0.72 11.14 1.83
C TYR A 95 -0.04 10.36 2.96
N VAL A 96 0.80 9.37 2.62
CA VAL A 96 1.55 8.55 3.58
C VAL A 96 2.40 9.42 4.50
N TRP A 97 3.17 10.36 3.95
CA TRP A 97 4.00 11.26 4.76
C TRP A 97 3.18 12.11 5.72
N LYS A 98 2.10 12.73 5.24
CA LYS A 98 1.21 13.53 6.10
C LYS A 98 0.58 12.69 7.20
N ARG A 99 0.09 11.48 6.87
CA ARG A 99 -0.49 10.53 7.83
C ARG A 99 0.53 10.12 8.88
N SER A 100 1.72 9.68 8.46
CA SER A 100 2.80 9.25 9.35
C SER A 100 3.20 10.35 10.33
N LEU A 101 3.36 11.59 9.86
CA LEU A 101 3.67 12.73 10.73
C LEU A 101 2.54 13.01 11.75
N ARG A 102 1.27 12.92 11.33
CA ARG A 102 0.12 13.07 12.24
C ARG A 102 0.03 11.97 13.29
N MET A 103 0.55 10.77 12.99
CA MET A 103 0.51 9.62 13.89
C MET A 103 1.59 9.64 14.98
N ILE A 104 2.64 10.47 14.86
CA ILE A 104 3.75 10.51 15.83
C ILE A 104 3.25 10.84 17.24
N TRP A 105 2.51 11.95 17.39
CA TRP A 105 2.06 12.40 18.71
C TRP A 105 1.05 11.43 19.36
N PRO A 106 0.00 10.93 18.66
CA PRO A 106 -0.86 9.87 19.18
C PRO A 106 -0.08 8.62 19.59
N GLY A 107 0.93 8.22 18.82
CA GLY A 107 1.78 7.07 19.13
C GLY A 107 2.58 7.26 20.42
N ILE A 108 3.21 8.43 20.61
CA ILE A 108 3.92 8.76 21.86
C ILE A 108 2.95 8.73 23.05
N ARG A 109 1.75 9.31 22.91
CA ARG A 109 0.75 9.31 23.99
C ARG A 109 0.27 7.90 24.34
N ALA A 110 0.00 7.06 23.34
CA ALA A 110 -0.39 5.68 23.57
C ALA A 110 0.71 4.90 24.29
N TRP A 111 1.97 5.08 23.87
CA TRP A 111 3.13 4.45 24.51
C TRP A 111 3.33 4.89 25.96
N LEU A 112 3.18 6.18 26.27
CA LEU A 112 3.28 6.68 27.65
C LEU A 112 2.18 6.10 28.56
N VAL A 113 0.97 5.92 28.04
CA VAL A 113 -0.12 5.28 28.78
C VAL A 113 0.17 3.82 29.03
N GLU A 114 0.68 3.10 28.02
CA GLU A 114 1.06 1.68 28.14
C GLU A 114 2.17 1.46 29.17
N VAL A 115 3.22 2.29 29.18
CA VAL A 115 4.35 2.18 30.12
C VAL A 115 3.98 2.62 31.55
N GLY A 116 2.95 3.46 31.69
CA GLY A 116 2.47 3.92 33.00
C GLY A 116 1.53 2.96 33.73
N LYS A 117 1.17 1.83 33.11
CA LYS A 117 0.38 0.75 33.69
C LYS A 117 1.26 -0.23 34.46
#